data_AF-A0A0A2LDF4-F1
#
_entry.id   AF-A0A0A2LDF4-F1
#
_cell.length_a   1.000
_cell.length_b   1.000
_cell.length_c   1.000
_cell.angle_alpha   90.00
_cell.angle_beta   90.00
_cell.angle_gamma   90.00
#
_symmetry.space_group_name_H-M   'P 1'
#
loop_
_entity.id
_entity.type
_entity.pdbx_description
1 polymer ?
#
loop_
_entity_poly.entity_id
_entity_poly.type
_entity_poly.pdbx_seq_one_letter_code
_entity_poly.pdbx_strand_id
1 'polypeptide(L)'
;MGRWGWRLFEGDQDLDLVLSLSDEGLGIKTGHWEHSLSAMVHQTDMLASQEAIALYSTPEYAYSLANVIVPYVRHKLDTGHLGEQMFAASRAMESDPDDLFQESKYRTIILGALMMRAGAHINAANLQHLRDLVPQINCSSRRTIFEDYGFRSPGKAQFLAALNHYKPGVARSFQEPSCFKCGSIEEDIGHKPLQCKKCQVATYCGKDCQRDQWREHRVSCIPPGERRMLNV
;
A
#
# COMPACT_ATOMS: atom_id res chain seq x y z
N MET A 1 5.62 4.38 20.24
CA MET A 1 4.38 3.88 19.59
C MET A 1 4.62 4.00 18.10
N GLY A 2 4.57 2.89 17.37
CA GLY A 2 4.80 2.87 15.93
C GLY A 2 3.73 3.66 15.15
N ARG A 3 4.09 4.05 13.93
CA ARG A 3 3.20 4.70 12.96
C ARG A 3 2.07 3.78 12.56
N TRP A 4 0.93 4.40 12.29
CA TRP A 4 -0.31 3.70 12.01
C TRP A 4 -0.97 4.28 10.77
N GLY A 5 -1.44 3.45 9.85
CA GLY A 5 -2.03 3.88 8.58
C GLY A 5 -3.39 3.26 8.32
N TRP A 6 -4.19 3.88 7.45
CA TRP A 6 -5.46 3.31 6.97
C TRP A 6 -5.27 2.53 5.67
N ARG A 7 -4.38 3.01 4.80
CA ARG A 7 -4.10 2.49 3.47
C ARG A 7 -2.72 1.84 3.42
N LEU A 8 -2.42 1.18 2.30
CA LEU A 8 -1.11 0.56 2.11
C LEU A 8 -0.02 1.63 2.09
N PHE A 9 1.12 1.29 2.67
CA PHE A 9 2.32 2.12 2.80
C PHE A 9 2.19 3.31 3.77
N GLU A 10 1.16 3.32 4.62
CA GLU A 10 0.97 4.35 5.66
C GLU A 10 1.39 3.85 7.06
N GLY A 11 1.46 2.53 7.30
CA GLY A 11 1.86 1.95 8.59
C GLY A 11 3.34 1.54 8.63
N ASP A 12 3.93 1.47 9.83
CA ASP A 12 5.34 1.02 10.00
C ASP A 12 5.56 -0.39 9.42
N GLN A 13 4.65 -1.32 9.70
CA GLN A 13 4.74 -2.69 9.20
C GLN A 13 4.82 -2.76 7.67
N ASP A 14 4.12 -1.87 6.96
CA ASP A 14 4.19 -1.83 5.49
C ASP A 14 5.59 -1.43 5.04
N LEU A 15 6.21 -0.46 5.72
CA LEU A 15 7.54 0.03 5.40
C LEU A 15 8.61 -1.01 5.74
N ASP A 16 8.49 -1.67 6.88
CA ASP A 16 9.40 -2.74 7.29
C ASP A 16 9.36 -3.90 6.29
N LEU A 17 8.17 -4.24 5.78
CA LEU A 17 8.01 -5.23 4.71
C LEU A 17 8.64 -4.75 3.39
N VAL A 18 8.49 -3.49 3.02
CA VAL A 18 9.13 -2.93 1.81
C VAL A 18 10.66 -2.96 1.92
N LEU A 19 11.22 -2.65 3.10
CA LEU A 19 12.65 -2.71 3.35
C LEU A 19 13.17 -4.15 3.31
N SER A 20 12.50 -5.09 3.99
CA SER A 20 12.91 -6.50 3.97
C SER A 20 12.85 -7.12 2.57
N LEU A 21 11.93 -6.70 1.72
CA LEU A 21 11.89 -7.09 0.30
C LEU A 21 13.08 -6.56 -0.51
N SER A 22 13.72 -5.47 -0.06
CA SER A 22 14.88 -4.84 -0.70
C SER A 22 16.23 -5.41 -0.23
N ASP A 23 16.30 -5.92 1.01
CA ASP A 23 17.55 -6.32 1.69
C ASP A 23 17.78 -7.85 1.66
N GLU A 24 17.61 -8.48 0.50
CA GLU A 24 17.75 -9.94 0.32
C GLU A 24 16.79 -10.79 1.19
N GLY A 25 15.72 -10.23 1.77
CA GLY A 25 14.78 -10.97 2.64
C GLY A 25 14.04 -12.12 1.96
N LEU A 26 14.08 -12.18 0.62
CA LEU A 26 13.58 -13.30 -0.19
C LEU A 26 14.68 -14.29 -0.62
N GLY A 27 15.91 -14.14 -0.14
CA GLY A 27 17.07 -14.91 -0.57
C GLY A 27 17.51 -14.63 -2.01
N ILE A 28 16.98 -13.57 -2.63
CA ILE A 28 17.31 -13.15 -3.99
C ILE A 28 18.37 -12.06 -3.91
N LYS A 29 19.54 -12.33 -4.48
CA LYS A 29 20.63 -11.35 -4.58
C LYS A 29 20.28 -10.29 -5.62
N THR A 30 19.61 -9.23 -5.18
CA THR A 30 19.53 -8.00 -5.95
C THR A 30 20.85 -7.25 -5.74
N GLY A 31 21.64 -7.07 -6.79
CA GLY A 31 22.83 -6.23 -6.72
C GLY A 31 22.49 -4.79 -6.32
N HIS A 32 23.50 -3.92 -6.19
CA HIS A 32 23.25 -2.53 -5.79
C HIS A 32 22.37 -1.79 -6.83
N TRP A 33 21.17 -1.38 -6.41
CA TRP A 33 20.27 -0.57 -7.24
C TRP A 33 20.47 0.91 -6.93
N GLU A 34 20.49 1.75 -7.97
CA GLU A 34 20.46 3.22 -7.79
C GLU A 34 19.17 3.66 -7.07
N HIS A 35 18.05 3.03 -7.40
CA HIS A 35 16.78 3.20 -6.71
C HIS A 35 16.20 1.84 -6.30
N SER A 36 16.03 1.61 -5.00
CA SER A 36 15.44 0.40 -4.42
C SER A 36 13.90 0.37 -4.55
N LEU A 37 13.27 -0.74 -4.13
CA LEU A 37 11.81 -0.79 -4.01
C LEU A 37 11.28 0.23 -3.00
N SER A 38 12.00 0.42 -1.89
CA SER A 38 11.68 1.43 -0.89
C SER A 38 11.73 2.86 -1.43
N ALA A 39 12.55 3.16 -2.44
CA ALA A 39 12.57 4.49 -3.06
C ALA A 39 11.24 4.86 -3.76
N MET A 40 10.44 3.86 -4.17
CA MET A 40 9.10 4.13 -4.69
C MET A 40 8.13 4.53 -3.58
N VAL A 41 8.36 4.11 -2.35
CA VAL A 41 7.44 4.29 -1.23
C VAL A 41 7.95 5.43 -0.36
N HIS A 42 7.18 6.52 -0.32
CA HIS A 42 7.52 7.67 0.49
C HIS A 42 6.29 8.20 1.22
N GLN A 43 6.53 8.95 2.28
CA GLN A 43 5.49 9.39 3.19
C GLN A 43 5.44 10.92 3.21
N THR A 44 4.33 11.46 2.74
CA THR A 44 3.94 12.86 2.97
C THR A 44 2.80 12.95 3.98
N ASP A 45 2.48 11.84 4.65
CA ASP A 45 1.42 11.80 5.64
C ASP A 45 1.80 12.54 6.93
N MET A 46 0.84 12.65 7.85
CA MET A 46 0.96 13.43 9.08
C MET A 46 2.02 12.91 10.06
N LEU A 47 2.63 11.74 9.82
CA LEU A 47 3.67 11.15 10.67
C LEU A 47 5.08 11.32 10.10
N ALA A 48 5.22 11.75 8.85
CA ALA A 48 6.50 12.11 8.27
C ALA A 48 7.12 13.29 9.04
N SER A 49 8.45 13.25 9.25
CA SER A 49 9.14 14.38 9.86
C SER A 49 8.99 15.62 8.97
N GLN A 50 9.16 16.82 9.52
CA GLN A 50 9.04 18.04 8.71
C GLN A 50 10.01 18.03 7.53
N GLU A 51 11.19 17.42 7.71
CA GLU A 51 12.19 17.23 6.66
C GLU A 51 11.68 16.29 5.57
N ALA A 52 11.07 15.16 5.93
CA ALA A 52 10.49 14.21 4.97
C ALA A 52 9.30 14.84 4.21
N ILE A 53 8.41 15.56 4.91
CA ILE A 53 7.31 16.29 4.27
C ILE A 53 7.88 17.32 3.29
N ALA A 54 8.85 18.12 3.73
CA ALA A 54 9.45 19.16 2.89
C ALA A 54 10.13 18.58 1.65
N LEU A 55 10.81 17.43 1.77
CA LEU A 55 11.44 16.75 0.65
C LEU A 55 10.41 16.20 -0.34
N TYR A 56 9.47 15.40 0.16
CA TYR A 56 8.55 14.62 -0.68
C TYR A 56 7.37 15.42 -1.23
N SER A 57 7.09 16.60 -0.67
CA SER A 57 6.02 17.48 -1.17
C SER A 57 6.48 18.38 -2.34
N THR A 58 7.73 18.27 -2.79
CA THR A 58 8.26 19.10 -3.89
C THR A 58 7.78 18.60 -5.26
N PRO A 59 7.45 19.52 -6.19
CA PRO A 59 7.19 19.15 -7.59
C PRO A 59 8.37 18.42 -8.24
N GLU A 60 9.60 18.77 -7.87
CA GLU A 60 10.82 18.14 -8.36
C GLU A 60 10.90 16.67 -7.95
N TYR A 61 10.58 16.36 -6.69
CA TYR A 61 10.53 14.99 -6.22
C TYR A 61 9.39 14.21 -6.89
N ALA A 62 8.19 14.79 -7.02
CA ALA A 62 7.07 14.16 -7.72
C ALA A 62 7.42 13.82 -9.18
N TYR A 63 8.12 14.73 -9.87
CA TYR A 63 8.64 14.49 -11.21
C TYR A 63 9.69 13.37 -11.23
N SER A 64 10.66 13.39 -10.32
CA SER A 64 11.70 12.37 -10.22
C SER A 64 11.11 10.98 -9.94
N LEU A 65 10.14 10.89 -9.03
CA LEU A 65 9.48 9.63 -8.72
C LEU A 65 8.78 9.05 -9.96
N ALA A 66 7.97 9.86 -10.63
CA ALA A 66 7.16 9.41 -11.77
C ALA A 66 8.01 9.08 -13.01
N ASN A 67 9.09 9.82 -13.26
CA ASN A 67 9.83 9.75 -14.52
C ASN A 67 11.21 9.09 -14.41
N VAL A 68 11.77 8.93 -13.20
CA VAL A 68 13.09 8.35 -12.97
C VAL A 68 12.97 7.08 -12.13
N ILE A 69 12.49 7.21 -10.88
CA ILE A 69 12.52 6.13 -9.88
C ILE A 69 11.59 4.97 -10.31
N VAL A 70 10.31 5.25 -10.57
CA VAL A 70 9.33 4.22 -10.94
C VAL A 70 9.72 3.50 -12.24
N PRO A 71 10.09 4.19 -13.34
CA PRO A 71 10.55 3.53 -14.56
C PRO A 71 11.82 2.69 -14.37
N TYR A 72 12.78 3.16 -13.58
CA TYR A 72 14.00 2.41 -13.24
C TYR A 72 13.66 1.09 -12.54
N VAL A 73 12.83 1.16 -11.49
CA VAL A 73 12.45 -0.01 -10.70
C VAL A 73 11.63 -1.00 -11.52
N ARG A 74 10.69 -0.52 -12.33
CA ARG A 74 9.93 -1.36 -13.29
C ARG A 74 10.87 -2.15 -14.20
N HIS A 75 11.82 -1.46 -14.82
CA HIS A 75 12.78 -2.10 -15.72
C HIS A 75 13.58 -3.20 -15.02
N LYS A 76 14.01 -2.98 -13.77
CA LYS A 76 14.71 -4.01 -12.98
C LYS A 76 13.82 -5.20 -12.65
N LEU A 77 12.57 -4.97 -12.26
CA LEU A 77 11.60 -6.03 -11.97
C LEU A 77 11.28 -6.89 -13.20
N ASP A 78 11.15 -6.28 -14.37
CA ASP A 78 10.84 -7.00 -15.61
C ASP A 78 12.06 -7.71 -16.20
N THR A 79 13.27 -7.18 -15.97
CA THR A 79 14.52 -7.77 -16.49
C THR A 79 14.77 -9.13 -15.88
N GLY A 80 14.97 -10.14 -16.74
CA GLY A 80 15.25 -11.51 -16.29
C GLY A 80 14.12 -12.14 -15.47
N HIS A 81 12.89 -11.60 -15.58
CA HIS A 81 11.72 -12.02 -14.81
C HIS A 81 11.92 -11.93 -13.29
N LEU A 82 12.71 -10.97 -12.82
CA LEU A 82 13.01 -10.81 -11.40
C LEU A 82 11.73 -10.70 -10.54
N GLY A 83 10.75 -9.91 -10.96
CA GLY A 83 9.48 -9.78 -10.25
C GLY A 83 8.74 -11.10 -10.09
N GLU A 84 8.81 -11.99 -11.10
CA GLU A 84 8.22 -13.34 -11.01
C GLU A 84 8.99 -14.23 -10.05
N GLN A 85 10.32 -14.13 -10.03
CA GLN A 85 11.16 -14.83 -9.06
C GLN A 85 10.87 -14.36 -7.62
N MET A 86 10.69 -13.05 -7.41
CA MET A 86 10.29 -12.49 -6.12
C MET A 86 8.92 -13.02 -5.69
N PHE A 87 7.94 -13.12 -6.60
CA PHE A 87 6.65 -13.76 -6.29
C PHE A 87 6.83 -15.22 -5.89
N ALA A 88 7.61 -16.00 -6.64
CA ALA A 88 7.85 -17.40 -6.32
C ALA A 88 8.49 -17.57 -4.94
N ALA A 89 9.50 -16.75 -4.61
CA ALA A 89 10.16 -16.75 -3.31
C ALA A 89 9.21 -16.35 -2.18
N SER A 90 8.44 -15.27 -2.35
CA SER A 90 7.48 -14.82 -1.34
C SER A 90 6.40 -15.88 -1.08
N ARG A 91 5.89 -16.53 -2.13
CA ARG A 91 4.88 -17.59 -2.04
C ARG A 91 5.38 -18.83 -1.32
N ALA A 92 6.65 -19.20 -1.51
CA ALA A 92 7.25 -20.35 -0.82
C ALA A 92 7.25 -20.18 0.71
N MET A 93 7.22 -18.93 1.20
CA MET A 93 7.22 -18.60 2.63
C MET A 93 5.81 -18.47 3.23
N GLU A 94 4.73 -18.48 2.43
CA GLU A 94 3.36 -18.23 2.92
C GLU A 94 2.77 -19.35 3.80
N SER A 95 3.36 -20.55 3.74
CA SER A 95 2.93 -21.72 4.50
C SER A 95 3.76 -21.92 5.77
N ASP A 96 4.51 -20.91 6.21
CA ASP A 96 5.29 -20.95 7.44
C ASP A 96 4.35 -21.18 8.66
N PRO A 97 4.46 -22.32 9.37
CA PRO A 97 3.60 -22.61 10.51
C PRO A 97 3.85 -21.68 11.70
N ASP A 98 5.00 -21.00 11.74
CA ASP A 98 5.39 -20.09 12.82
C ASP A 98 4.97 -18.62 12.53
N ASP A 99 4.36 -18.36 11.36
CA ASP A 99 3.84 -17.03 10.99
C ASP A 99 2.48 -16.72 11.67
N LEU A 100 2.53 -16.57 12.99
CA LEU A 100 1.37 -16.29 13.85
C LEU A 100 0.66 -14.97 13.49
N PHE A 101 1.36 -14.04 12.84
CA PHE A 101 0.86 -12.72 12.47
C PHE A 101 0.58 -12.56 10.97
N GLN A 102 0.61 -13.65 10.20
CA GLN A 102 0.32 -13.67 8.76
C GLN A 102 1.21 -12.70 7.94
N GLU A 103 2.39 -12.39 8.46
CA GLU A 103 3.36 -11.47 7.87
C GLU A 103 3.87 -11.98 6.53
N SER A 104 4.07 -13.29 6.37
CA SER A 104 4.53 -13.87 5.09
C SER A 104 3.48 -13.72 4.00
N LYS A 105 2.19 -13.89 4.32
CA LYS A 105 1.10 -13.64 3.38
C LYS A 105 0.98 -12.15 3.08
N TYR A 106 1.10 -11.30 4.10
CA TYR A 106 1.03 -9.86 3.92
C TYR A 106 2.22 -9.31 3.12
N ARG A 107 3.41 -9.87 3.26
CA ARG A 107 4.59 -9.58 2.43
C ARG A 107 4.29 -9.80 0.95
N THR A 108 3.60 -10.89 0.59
CA THR A 108 3.18 -11.11 -0.82
C THR A 108 2.20 -10.04 -1.30
N ILE A 109 1.29 -9.55 -0.44
CA ILE A 109 0.41 -8.40 -0.76
C ILE A 109 1.24 -7.13 -0.99
N ILE A 110 2.21 -6.83 -0.12
CA ILE A 110 3.10 -5.67 -0.25
C ILE A 110 3.93 -5.75 -1.53
N LEU A 111 4.49 -6.93 -1.85
CA LEU A 111 5.18 -7.17 -3.12
C LEU A 111 4.26 -6.91 -4.31
N GLY A 112 3.02 -7.43 -4.28
CA GLY A 112 2.03 -7.17 -5.32
C GLY A 112 1.71 -5.68 -5.48
N ALA A 113 1.61 -4.95 -4.37
CA ALA A 113 1.37 -3.50 -4.38
C ALA A 113 2.57 -2.74 -4.97
N LEU A 114 3.80 -3.11 -4.65
CA LEU A 114 5.02 -2.56 -5.23
C LEU A 114 5.11 -2.84 -6.74
N MET A 115 4.79 -4.06 -7.18
CA MET A 115 4.75 -4.44 -8.59
C MET A 115 3.73 -3.59 -9.37
N MET A 116 2.51 -3.42 -8.83
CA MET A 116 1.49 -2.55 -9.42
C MET A 116 1.91 -1.08 -9.41
N ARG A 117 2.56 -0.62 -8.33
CA ARG A 117 3.09 0.74 -8.22
C ARG A 117 4.17 1.03 -9.26
N ALA A 118 5.04 0.07 -9.52
CA ALA A 118 6.03 0.15 -10.60
C ALA A 118 5.38 0.08 -12.00
N GLY A 119 4.19 -0.52 -12.11
CA GLY A 119 3.62 -0.93 -13.39
C GLY A 119 4.38 -2.10 -14.01
N ALA A 120 5.06 -2.91 -13.18
CA ALA A 120 5.80 -4.09 -13.61
C ALA A 120 4.85 -5.19 -14.09
N HIS A 121 5.38 -6.14 -14.87
CA HIS A 121 4.63 -7.28 -15.37
C HIS A 121 4.27 -8.25 -14.23
N ILE A 122 2.98 -8.54 -14.08
CA ILE A 122 2.44 -9.54 -13.17
C ILE A 122 1.65 -10.53 -14.02
N ASN A 123 2.10 -11.78 -14.06
CA ASN A 123 1.39 -12.82 -14.81
C ASN A 123 0.02 -13.15 -14.19
N ALA A 124 -0.85 -13.79 -14.97
CA ALA A 124 -2.22 -14.09 -14.57
C ALA A 124 -2.31 -14.99 -13.32
N ALA A 125 -1.38 -15.94 -13.16
CA ALA A 125 -1.33 -16.83 -12.01
C ALA A 125 -1.03 -16.05 -10.72
N ASN A 126 -0.07 -15.12 -10.75
CA ASN A 126 0.25 -14.28 -9.61
C ASN A 126 -0.89 -13.29 -9.29
N LEU A 127 -1.55 -12.72 -10.31
CA LEU A 127 -2.74 -11.88 -10.08
C LEU A 127 -3.88 -12.65 -9.41
N GLN A 128 -4.13 -13.90 -9.83
CA GLN A 128 -5.14 -14.74 -9.20
C GLN A 128 -4.75 -15.12 -7.77
N HIS A 129 -3.48 -15.50 -7.55
CA HIS A 129 -2.95 -15.79 -6.22
C HIS A 129 -3.15 -14.61 -5.26
N LEU A 130 -2.84 -13.39 -5.70
CA LEU A 130 -3.08 -12.19 -4.89
C LEU A 130 -4.55 -12.01 -4.52
N ARG A 131 -5.49 -12.29 -5.44
CA ARG A 131 -6.94 -12.24 -5.14
C ARG A 131 -7.34 -13.29 -4.12
N ASP A 132 -6.80 -14.49 -4.23
CA ASP A 132 -7.10 -15.61 -3.34
C ASP A 132 -6.46 -15.44 -1.95
N LEU A 133 -5.37 -14.68 -1.85
CA LEU A 133 -4.65 -14.41 -0.61
C LEU A 133 -5.34 -13.34 0.26
N VAL A 134 -5.90 -12.29 -0.35
CA VAL A 134 -6.58 -11.18 0.35
C VAL A 134 -7.67 -11.62 1.34
N PRO A 135 -8.55 -12.60 1.08
CA PRO A 135 -9.53 -13.05 2.05
C PRO A 135 -8.93 -13.89 3.19
N GLN A 136 -7.70 -14.39 3.05
CA GLN A 136 -7.03 -15.21 4.07
C GLN A 136 -6.32 -14.39 5.14
N ILE A 137 -6.11 -13.09 4.90
CA ILE A 137 -5.43 -12.19 5.84
C ILE A 137 -6.46 -11.47 6.70
N ASN A 138 -6.25 -11.53 8.01
CA ASN A 138 -7.08 -10.84 8.98
C ASN A 138 -6.99 -9.34 8.77
N CYS A 139 -8.14 -8.73 8.49
CA CYS A 139 -8.23 -7.28 8.34
C CYS A 139 -8.94 -6.69 9.55
N SER A 140 -8.29 -5.76 10.23
CA SER A 140 -8.94 -4.97 11.27
C SER A 140 -9.33 -3.60 10.74
N SER A 141 -10.52 -3.15 11.13
CA SER A 141 -10.97 -1.78 10.94
C SER A 141 -10.59 -0.85 12.08
N ARG A 142 -10.06 -1.42 13.17
CA ARG A 142 -9.75 -0.73 14.40
C ARG A 142 -8.26 -0.86 14.70
N ARG A 143 -7.70 0.14 15.35
CA ARG A 143 -6.40 -0.02 15.98
C ARG A 143 -6.50 -1.07 17.09
N THR A 144 -5.81 -2.18 16.92
CA THR A 144 -5.65 -3.23 17.93
C THR A 144 -4.34 -2.99 18.68
N ILE A 145 -4.28 -3.36 19.96
CA ILE A 145 -3.10 -3.14 20.81
C ILE A 145 -2.18 -4.38 20.80
N PHE A 146 -2.73 -5.58 20.61
CA PHE A 146 -1.99 -6.85 20.75
C PHE A 146 -2.04 -7.75 19.51
N GLU A 147 -2.85 -7.43 18.50
CA GLU A 147 -3.10 -8.28 17.32
C GLU A 147 -3.23 -7.40 16.07
N ASP A 148 -2.15 -6.69 15.78
CA ASP A 148 -2.08 -5.80 14.64
C ASP A 148 -1.47 -6.54 13.43
N TYR A 149 -2.30 -6.91 12.46
CA TYR A 149 -1.90 -7.59 11.24
C TYR A 149 -1.45 -6.64 10.11
N GLY A 150 -1.42 -5.32 10.36
CA GLY A 150 -1.08 -4.29 9.37
C GLY A 150 -2.19 -4.04 8.34
N PHE A 151 -2.76 -5.08 7.76
CA PHE A 151 -3.75 -4.97 6.68
C PHE A 151 -5.09 -4.45 7.20
N ARG A 152 -5.49 -3.25 6.76
CA ARG A 152 -6.72 -2.58 7.20
C ARG A 152 -7.80 -2.62 6.15
N SER A 153 -9.07 -2.44 6.54
CA SER A 153 -10.16 -2.44 5.57
C SER A 153 -9.97 -1.42 4.43
N PRO A 154 -9.55 -0.16 4.67
CA PRO A 154 -9.29 0.78 3.58
C PRO A 154 -8.11 0.37 2.69
N GLY A 155 -7.00 -0.11 3.28
CA GLY A 155 -5.85 -0.65 2.54
C GLY A 155 -6.21 -1.89 1.71
N LYS A 156 -7.03 -2.78 2.25
CA LYS A 156 -7.59 -3.93 1.52
C LYS A 156 -8.46 -3.50 0.36
N ALA A 157 -9.34 -2.53 0.57
CA ALA A 157 -10.16 -1.99 -0.51
C ALA A 157 -9.27 -1.39 -1.61
N GLN A 158 -8.28 -0.56 -1.23
CA GLN A 158 -7.31 0.05 -2.14
C GLN A 158 -6.54 -1.00 -2.95
N PHE A 159 -6.06 -2.06 -2.30
CA PHE A 159 -5.35 -3.15 -2.96
C PHE A 159 -6.22 -3.91 -3.97
N LEU A 160 -7.47 -4.23 -3.59
CA LEU A 160 -8.42 -4.90 -4.48
C LEU A 160 -8.79 -4.01 -5.68
N ALA A 161 -8.96 -2.70 -5.48
CA ALA A 161 -9.16 -1.76 -6.58
C ALA A 161 -7.95 -1.75 -7.53
N ALA A 162 -6.73 -1.68 -6.98
CA ALA A 162 -5.50 -1.75 -7.77
C ALA A 162 -5.41 -3.05 -8.60
N LEU A 163 -5.75 -4.20 -8.02
CA LEU A 163 -5.79 -5.48 -8.74
C LEU A 163 -6.83 -5.51 -9.86
N ASN A 164 -7.98 -4.89 -9.67
CA ASN A 164 -9.05 -4.85 -10.67
C ASN A 164 -8.71 -3.91 -11.83
N HIS A 165 -7.96 -2.84 -11.57
CA HIS A 165 -7.55 -1.85 -12.56
C HIS A 165 -6.12 -2.05 -13.09
N TYR A 166 -5.45 -3.14 -12.70
CA TYR A 166 -4.08 -3.43 -13.11
C TYR A 166 -3.93 -3.49 -14.62
N LYS A 167 -2.93 -2.77 -15.14
CA LYS A 167 -2.52 -2.80 -16.55
C LYS A 167 -0.98 -2.88 -16.60
N PRO A 168 -0.40 -3.88 -17.28
CA PRO A 168 1.05 -3.95 -17.45
C PRO A 168 1.61 -2.67 -18.07
N GLY A 169 2.72 -2.17 -17.54
CA GLY A 169 3.38 -0.95 -18.00
C GLY A 169 2.76 0.35 -17.45
N VAL A 170 1.61 0.30 -16.77
CA VAL A 170 0.97 1.48 -16.17
C VAL A 170 1.16 1.45 -14.65
N ALA A 171 1.87 2.45 -14.14
CA ALA A 171 2.13 2.59 -12.71
C ALA A 171 0.84 2.96 -11.96
N ARG A 172 0.59 2.27 -10.83
CA ARG A 172 -0.58 2.55 -9.96
C ARG A 172 -0.19 3.44 -8.78
N SER A 173 -0.91 4.55 -8.60
CA SER A 173 -0.74 5.37 -7.39
C SER A 173 -1.37 4.68 -6.17
N PHE A 174 -0.58 4.58 -5.09
CA PHE A 174 -1.04 4.21 -3.75
C PHE A 174 -1.02 5.39 -2.77
N GLN A 175 -0.56 6.56 -3.22
CA GLN A 175 -0.44 7.77 -2.39
C GLN A 175 -1.62 8.72 -2.56
N GLU A 176 -2.30 8.64 -3.70
CA GLU A 176 -3.50 9.42 -3.91
C GLU A 176 -4.61 8.99 -2.96
N PRO A 177 -5.48 9.93 -2.55
CA PRO A 177 -6.65 9.58 -1.78
C PRO A 177 -7.50 8.54 -2.51
N SER A 178 -7.65 7.37 -1.89
CA SER A 178 -8.55 6.31 -2.36
C SER A 178 -9.83 6.28 -1.53
N CYS A 179 -10.91 5.75 -2.11
CA CYS A 179 -12.16 5.54 -1.40
C CYS A 179 -11.96 4.50 -0.28
N PHE A 180 -12.30 4.84 0.96
CA PHE A 180 -12.15 3.94 2.10
C PHE A 180 -13.05 2.69 2.00
N LYS A 181 -14.10 2.73 1.16
CA LYS A 181 -15.03 1.61 0.96
C LYS A 181 -14.62 0.69 -0.19
N CYS A 182 -14.32 1.24 -1.36
CA CYS A 182 -14.08 0.46 -2.57
C CYS A 182 -12.65 0.57 -3.10
N GLY A 183 -11.81 1.43 -2.52
CA GLY A 183 -10.40 1.56 -2.88
C GLY A 183 -10.11 2.36 -4.15
N SER A 184 -11.14 2.79 -4.87
CA SER A 184 -10.98 3.54 -6.12
C SER A 184 -10.33 4.90 -5.88
N ILE A 185 -9.38 5.27 -6.75
CA ILE A 185 -8.73 6.59 -6.77
C ILE A 185 -9.39 7.50 -7.80
N GLU A 186 -8.91 8.74 -7.90
CA GLU A 186 -9.41 9.73 -8.86
C GLU A 186 -9.35 9.23 -10.31
N GLU A 187 -8.27 8.55 -10.69
CA GLU A 187 -8.11 7.92 -12.01
C GLU A 187 -9.23 6.91 -12.33
N ASP A 188 -9.76 6.18 -11.34
CA ASP A 188 -10.78 5.15 -11.57
C ASP A 188 -12.19 5.73 -11.74
N ILE A 189 -12.48 6.84 -11.05
CA ILE A 189 -13.83 7.42 -10.98
C ILE A 189 -13.98 8.71 -11.80
N GLY A 190 -12.87 9.27 -12.31
CA GLY A 190 -12.84 10.47 -13.15
C GLY A 190 -13.08 11.79 -12.40
N HIS A 191 -13.06 11.77 -11.06
CA HIS A 191 -13.19 12.96 -10.24
C HIS A 191 -12.52 12.77 -8.88
N LYS A 192 -12.16 13.87 -8.23
CA LYS A 192 -11.58 13.83 -6.88
C LYS A 192 -12.54 13.19 -5.87
N PRO A 193 -12.09 12.23 -5.03
CA PRO A 193 -12.92 11.67 -3.97
C PRO A 193 -13.38 12.72 -2.96
N LEU A 194 -14.61 12.56 -2.47
CA LEU A 194 -15.19 13.38 -1.41
C LEU A 194 -14.50 13.08 -0.08
N GLN A 195 -14.09 14.12 0.64
CA GLN A 195 -13.53 13.98 1.98
C GLN A 195 -14.61 14.08 3.06
N CYS A 196 -14.52 13.23 4.08
CA CYS A 196 -15.40 13.30 5.25
C CYS A 196 -15.26 14.65 5.94
N LYS A 197 -16.34 15.42 6.03
CA LYS A 197 -16.32 16.78 6.61
C LYS A 197 -16.01 16.81 8.11
N LYS A 198 -16.25 15.70 8.83
CA LYS A 198 -16.01 15.62 10.28
C LYS A 198 -14.53 15.39 10.58
N CYS A 199 -13.93 14.34 10.05
CA CYS A 199 -12.52 14.03 10.32
C CYS A 199 -11.55 14.64 9.31
N GLN A 200 -11.95 14.92 8.07
CA GLN A 200 -11.03 15.36 7.02
C GLN A 200 -9.88 14.36 6.72
N VAL A 201 -10.12 13.06 6.94
CA VAL A 201 -9.15 11.98 6.64
C VAL A 201 -9.75 10.95 5.68
N ALA A 202 -10.91 10.40 6.02
CA ALA A 202 -11.56 9.41 5.19
C ALA A 202 -12.08 10.02 3.89
N THR A 203 -11.81 9.35 2.77
CA THR A 203 -12.24 9.75 1.43
C THR A 203 -13.17 8.73 0.79
N TYR A 204 -14.09 9.17 -0.06
CA TYR A 204 -15.15 8.35 -0.65
C TYR A 204 -15.43 8.76 -2.09
N CYS A 205 -15.78 7.81 -2.95
CA CYS A 205 -16.27 8.14 -4.30
C CYS A 205 -17.55 8.99 -4.25
N GLY A 206 -18.43 8.72 -3.27
CA GLY A 206 -19.71 9.39 -3.15
C GLY A 206 -20.37 9.13 -1.81
N LYS A 207 -21.57 9.70 -1.62
CA LYS A 207 -22.37 9.54 -0.39
C LYS A 207 -22.76 8.08 -0.13
N ASP A 208 -22.93 7.27 -1.17
CA ASP A 208 -23.29 5.86 -1.03
C ASP A 208 -22.16 5.06 -0.37
N CYS A 209 -20.94 5.17 -0.91
CA CYS A 209 -19.75 4.56 -0.29
C CYS A 209 -19.53 5.03 1.15
N GLN A 210 -19.78 6.32 1.44
CA GLN A 210 -19.69 6.86 2.79
C GLN A 210 -20.73 6.24 3.73
N ARG A 211 -21.99 6.13 3.29
CA ARG A 211 -23.07 5.53 4.08
C ARG A 211 -22.79 4.05 4.36
N ASP A 212 -22.31 3.31 3.38
CA ASP A 212 -22.05 1.88 3.49
C ASP A 212 -20.89 1.57 4.45
N GLN A 213 -19.87 2.43 4.48
CA GLN A 213 -18.75 2.28 5.41
C GLN A 213 -19.00 2.92 6.78
N TRP A 214 -20.08 3.68 6.96
CA TRP A 214 -20.27 4.52 8.15
C TRP A 214 -20.21 3.76 9.47
N ARG A 215 -20.75 2.53 9.51
CA ARG A 215 -20.75 1.70 10.74
C ARG A 215 -19.34 1.45 11.26
N GLU A 216 -18.38 1.31 10.36
CA GLU A 216 -16.98 1.08 10.63
C GLU A 216 -16.25 2.40 10.89
N HIS A 217 -16.39 3.36 9.98
CA HIS A 217 -15.72 4.66 10.04
C HIS A 217 -16.07 5.49 11.28
N ARG A 218 -17.33 5.47 11.73
CA ARG A 218 -17.80 6.32 12.84
C ARG A 218 -17.01 6.14 14.14
N VAL A 219 -16.42 4.96 14.35
CA VAL A 219 -15.65 4.63 15.56
C VAL A 219 -14.30 5.37 15.58
N SER A 220 -13.75 5.67 14.42
CA SER A 220 -12.47 6.37 14.25
C SER A 220 -12.62 7.77 13.65
N CYS A 221 -13.86 8.25 13.49
CA CYS A 221 -14.14 9.55 12.89
C CYS A 221 -13.99 10.69 13.91
N ILE A 222 -12.74 11.10 14.14
CA ILE A 222 -12.37 12.13 15.12
C ILE A 222 -12.03 13.46 14.40
N PRO A 223 -12.64 14.59 14.82
CA PRO A 223 -12.33 15.91 14.28
C PRO A 223 -10.85 16.29 14.48
N PRO A 224 -10.25 17.05 13.56
CA PRO A 224 -8.84 17.46 13.67
C PRO A 224 -8.46 18.09 15.02
N GLY A 225 -9.34 18.91 15.60
CA GLY A 225 -9.09 19.58 16.89
C GLY A 225 -9.17 18.67 18.13
N GLU A 226 -9.68 17.45 18.00
CA GLU A 226 -9.85 16.50 19.11
C GLU A 226 -8.87 15.31 19.05
N ARG A 227 -8.05 15.24 18.00
CA ARG A 227 -7.09 14.15 17.82
C ARG A 227 -6.04 14.16 18.90
N ARG A 228 -5.93 13.04 19.62
CA ARG A 228 -4.83 12.82 20.57
C ARG A 228 -3.66 12.11 19.91
N MET A 229 -3.91 11.45 18.78
CA MET A 229 -2.91 10.77 17.97
C MET A 229 -3.14 11.15 16.50
N LEU A 230 -2.07 11.24 15.71
CA LEU A 230 -2.12 11.84 14.37
C LEU A 230 -3.11 11.13 13.41
N ASN A 231 -3.47 9.88 13.70
CA ASN A 231 -4.44 9.10 12.93
C ASN A 231 -5.70 8.66 13.72
N VAL A 232 -5.84 9.11 14.97
CA VAL A 232 -7.01 8.92 15.85
C VAL A 232 -7.25 10.19 16.65
#